data_AF-A0A7J0GCP1-F1
#
_entry.id   AF-A0A7J0GCP1-F1
#
_cell.length_a   1.000
_cell.length_b   1.000
_cell.length_c   1.000
_cell.angle_alpha   90.00
_cell.angle_beta   90.00
_cell.angle_gamma   90.00
#
_symmetry.space_group_name_H-M   'P 1'
#
loop_
_entity.id
_entity.type
_entity.pdbx_description
1 polymer ?
#
loop_
_entity_poly.entity_id
_entity_poly.type
_entity_poly.pdbx_seq_one_letter_code
_entity_poly.pdbx_strand_id
1 'polypeptide(L)'
;MKKASEKGQEAYIEKFYEVYGFGGVGIIVEVLTDKITRSVAAVRGVVKDCGGKLADPGSIMFKFTRARVVNVKVTDADREQLLAIALDAGADDIIEPPYA
;
A
#
# COMPACT_ATOMS: atom_id res chain seq x y z
N MET A 1 18.44 10.99 1.75
CA MET A 1 18.38 11.83 2.97
C MET A 1 18.57 13.32 2.70
N LYS A 2 19.55 13.79 1.91
CA LYS A 2 19.75 15.23 1.63
C LYS A 2 18.51 15.98 1.12
N LYS A 3 17.71 15.34 0.25
CA LYS A 3 16.48 15.94 -0.30
C LYS A 3 15.40 16.23 0.74
N ALA A 4 15.41 15.64 1.93
CA ALA A 4 14.40 15.88 2.97
C ALA A 4 14.75 17.09 3.89
N SER A 5 15.93 17.69 3.72
CA SER A 5 16.48 18.68 4.67
C SER A 5 16.72 20.07 4.06
N GLU A 6 16.33 20.30 2.79
CA GLU A 6 16.51 21.59 2.12
C GLU A 6 15.29 22.51 2.34
N LYS A 7 15.54 23.70 2.91
CA LYS A 7 14.52 24.74 3.13
C LYS A 7 14.08 25.34 1.80
N GLY A 8 12.91 24.92 1.32
CA GLY A 8 12.31 25.35 0.05
C GLY A 8 11.35 24.34 -0.57
N GLN A 9 11.24 23.15 0.02
CA GLN A 9 10.38 22.09 -0.50
C GLN A 9 8.91 22.34 -0.13
N GLU A 10 8.03 22.30 -1.12
CA GLU A 10 6.59 22.17 -0.87
C GLU A 10 6.37 20.94 0.02
N ALA A 11 5.67 21.11 1.13
CA ALA A 11 5.41 20.02 2.06
C ALA A 11 4.66 18.92 1.31
N TYR A 12 5.31 17.75 1.15
CA TYR A 12 4.64 16.59 0.59
C TYR A 12 3.56 16.13 1.57
N ILE A 13 2.38 15.85 1.01
CA ILE A 13 1.19 15.41 1.72
C ILE A 13 0.94 13.96 1.33
N GLU A 14 0.86 13.09 2.33
CA GLU A 14 0.35 11.74 2.16
C GLU A 14 -1.17 11.77 2.04
N LYS A 15 -1.71 11.10 1.02
CA LYS A 15 -3.14 10.92 0.79
C LYS A 15 -3.46 9.49 0.39
N PHE A 16 -4.62 9.04 0.84
CA PHE A 16 -5.23 7.79 0.42
C PHE A 16 -6.49 8.10 -0.36
N TYR A 17 -6.65 7.48 -1.52
CA TYR A 17 -7.88 7.49 -2.30
C TYR A 17 -8.46 6.08 -2.35
N GLU A 18 -9.78 6.00 -2.25
CA GLU A 18 -10.50 4.73 -2.22
C GLU A 18 -11.18 4.52 -3.58
N VAL A 19 -11.05 3.33 -4.15
CA VAL A 19 -11.51 3.03 -5.51
C VAL A 19 -12.22 1.67 -5.55
N TYR A 20 -13.41 1.64 -6.16
CA TYR A 20 -14.05 0.41 -6.59
C TYR A 20 -13.64 0.08 -8.03
N GLY A 21 -13.02 -1.08 -8.22
CA GLY A 21 -12.70 -1.66 -9.52
C GLY A 21 -13.82 -2.54 -10.07
N PHE A 22 -13.51 -3.27 -11.15
CA PHE A 22 -14.42 -4.26 -11.74
C PHE A 22 -14.85 -5.31 -10.70
N GLY A 23 -16.12 -5.72 -10.74
CA GLY A 23 -16.66 -6.69 -9.79
C GLY A 23 -16.73 -6.22 -8.33
N GLY A 24 -16.54 -4.92 -8.05
CA GLY A 24 -16.59 -4.37 -6.70
C GLY A 24 -15.31 -4.57 -5.88
N VAL A 25 -14.19 -4.90 -6.53
CA VAL A 25 -12.87 -5.00 -5.88
C VAL A 25 -12.51 -3.65 -5.25
N GLY A 26 -12.17 -3.66 -3.95
CA GLY A 26 -11.73 -2.47 -3.23
C GLY A 26 -10.24 -2.24 -3.41
N ILE A 27 -9.85 -1.02 -3.78
CA ILE A 27 -8.47 -0.61 -4.01
C ILE A 27 -8.18 0.65 -3.19
N ILE A 28 -7.05 0.65 -2.48
CA ILE A 28 -6.52 1.83 -1.79
C ILE A 28 -5.34 2.34 -2.62
N VAL A 29 -5.40 3.60 -3.04
CA VAL A 29 -4.33 4.29 -3.76
C VAL A 29 -3.64 5.25 -2.80
N GLU A 30 -2.46 4.88 -2.33
CA GLU A 30 -1.59 5.74 -1.53
C GLU A 30 -0.78 6.66 -2.45
N VAL A 31 -0.77 7.95 -2.13
CA VAL A 31 -0.10 8.98 -2.93
C VAL A 31 0.66 9.93 -2.01
N LEU A 32 1.90 10.21 -2.37
CA LEU A 32 2.67 11.33 -1.83
C LEU A 32 2.64 12.47 -2.84
N THR A 33 2.10 13.64 -2.47
CA THR A 33 1.86 14.74 -3.41
C THR A 33 2.11 16.11 -2.79
N ASP A 34 2.60 17.06 -3.56
CA ASP A 34 2.63 18.47 -3.18
C ASP A 34 1.26 19.17 -3.36
N LYS A 35 0.32 18.58 -4.13
CA LYS A 35 -0.95 19.21 -4.51
C LYS A 35 -2.08 18.21 -4.67
N ILE A 36 -2.92 18.14 -3.64
CA ILE A 36 -4.07 17.22 -3.53
C ILE A 36 -5.02 17.30 -4.74
N THR A 37 -5.28 18.51 -5.26
CA THR A 37 -6.20 18.68 -6.41
C THR A 37 -5.65 18.10 -7.70
N ARG A 38 -4.32 18.08 -7.88
CA ARG A 38 -3.67 17.46 -9.04
C ARG A 38 -3.69 15.95 -8.93
N SER A 39 -3.36 15.40 -7.77
CA SER A 39 -3.34 13.96 -7.54
C SER A 39 -4.73 13.34 -7.65
N VAL A 40 -5.76 13.95 -7.06
CA VAL A 40 -7.13 13.42 -7.16
C VAL A 40 -7.65 13.45 -8.60
N ALA A 41 -7.30 14.47 -9.39
CA ALA A 41 -7.68 14.55 -10.79
C ALA A 41 -6.98 13.47 -11.63
N ALA A 42 -5.69 13.25 -11.40
CA ALA A 42 -4.91 12.20 -12.08
C ALA A 42 -5.44 10.80 -11.75
N VAL A 43 -5.65 10.50 -10.46
CA VAL A 43 -6.21 9.21 -10.02
C VAL A 43 -7.61 9.01 -10.60
N ARG A 44 -8.48 10.03 -10.57
CA ARG A 44 -9.82 9.96 -11.15
C ARG A 44 -9.79 9.64 -12.65
N GLY A 45 -8.85 10.24 -13.40
CA GLY A 45 -8.68 9.97 -14.83
C GLY A 45 -8.41 8.50 -15.10
N VAL A 46 -7.36 7.95 -14.47
CA VAL A 46 -6.98 6.53 -14.63
C VAL A 46 -8.11 5.60 -14.19
N VAL A 47 -8.72 5.88 -13.04
CA VAL A 47 -9.84 5.07 -12.52
C VAL A 47 -11.00 5.03 -13.51
N LYS A 48 -11.34 6.17 -14.12
CA LYS A 48 -12.40 6.24 -15.14
C LYS A 48 -12.03 5.46 -16.40
N ASP A 49 -10.79 5.61 -16.89
CA ASP A 49 -10.32 4.92 -18.10
C ASP A 49 -10.29 3.39 -17.91
N CYS A 50 -10.06 2.92 -16.68
CA CYS A 50 -10.12 1.51 -16.30
C CYS A 50 -11.54 1.02 -15.90
N GLY A 51 -12.58 1.84 -16.05
CA GLY A 51 -13.97 1.48 -15.72
C GLY A 51 -14.28 1.36 -14.22
N GLY A 52 -13.39 1.86 -13.36
CA GLY A 52 -13.59 1.94 -11.91
C GLY A 52 -14.30 3.22 -11.47
N LYS A 53 -14.48 3.37 -10.17
CA LYS A 53 -15.09 4.55 -9.54
C LYS A 53 -14.34 4.93 -8.27
N LEU A 54 -14.09 6.23 -8.08
CA LEU A 54 -13.66 6.73 -6.77
C LEU A 54 -14.80 6.53 -5.76
N ALA A 55 -14.44 6.06 -4.58
CA ALA A 55 -15.33 5.89 -3.45
C ALA A 55 -15.18 7.06 -2.47
N ASP A 56 -16.20 7.25 -1.63
CA ASP A 56 -16.13 8.20 -0.54
C ASP A 56 -15.14 7.71 0.53
N PRO A 57 -14.46 8.61 1.26
CA PRO A 57 -13.56 8.22 2.35
C PRO A 57 -14.25 7.30 3.37
N GLY A 58 -13.59 6.21 3.73
CA GLY A 58 -14.07 5.18 4.64
C GLY A 58 -14.86 4.04 4.00
N SER A 59 -15.11 4.05 2.69
CA SER A 59 -15.92 3.02 2.01
C SER A 59 -15.23 1.66 1.84
N ILE A 60 -13.91 1.64 1.90
CA ILE A 60 -13.04 0.50 1.58
C ILE A 60 -11.98 0.36 2.67
N MET A 61 -11.44 1.47 3.19
CA MET A 61 -10.33 1.46 4.16
C MET A 61 -10.58 0.57 5.38
N PHE A 62 -11.83 0.48 5.85
CA PHE A 62 -12.19 -0.37 7.00
C PHE A 62 -11.97 -1.87 6.77
N LYS A 63 -11.80 -2.30 5.51
CA LYS A 63 -11.50 -3.69 5.13
C LYS A 63 -10.01 -4.00 5.15
N PHE A 64 -9.15 -2.99 5.36
CA PHE A 64 -7.70 -3.12 5.33
C PHE A 64 -7.10 -2.86 6.71
N THR A 65 -6.09 -3.66 7.06
CA THR A 65 -5.26 -3.44 8.24
C THR A 65 -3.87 -3.01 7.78
N ARG A 66 -3.33 -1.94 8.36
CA ARG A 66 -1.94 -1.54 8.09
C ARG A 66 -1.00 -2.52 8.79
N ALA A 67 -0.31 -3.34 8.00
CA ALA A 67 0.68 -4.31 8.48
C ALA A 67 2.10 -3.89 8.08
N ARG A 68 3.09 -4.38 8.84
CA ARG A 68 4.49 -4.37 8.41
C ARG A 68 4.79 -5.71 7.75
N VAL A 69 5.42 -5.69 6.58
CA VAL A 69 5.71 -6.91 5.81
C VAL A 69 7.21 -7.01 5.60
N VAL A 70 7.77 -8.19 5.89
CA VAL A 70 9.17 -8.53 5.61
C VAL A 70 9.19 -9.66 4.60
N ASN A 71 9.80 -9.42 3.45
CA ASN A 71 9.93 -10.41 2.38
C ASN A 71 11.33 -11.02 2.40
N VAL A 72 11.40 -12.35 2.45
CA VAL A 72 12.64 -13.13 2.38
C VAL A 72 12.54 -14.08 1.19
N LYS A 73 13.60 -14.21 0.39
CA LYS A 73 13.60 -15.20 -0.70
C LYS A 73 13.72 -16.60 -0.11
N VAL A 74 12.98 -17.54 -0.66
CA VAL A 74 12.99 -18.95 -0.23
C VAL A 74 14.39 -19.58 -0.32
N THR A 75 15.26 -19.08 -1.22
CA THR A 75 16.65 -19.55 -1.39
C THR A 75 17.60 -19.03 -0.32
N ASP A 76 17.24 -17.96 0.40
CA ASP A 76 18.17 -17.21 1.23
C ASP A 76 18.13 -17.68 2.69
N ALA A 77 17.14 -18.48 3.08
CA ALA A 77 17.01 -18.99 4.43
C ALA A 77 16.17 -20.26 4.50
N ASP A 78 16.48 -21.09 5.50
CA ASP A 78 15.71 -22.30 5.81
C ASP A 78 14.32 -21.93 6.36
N ARG A 79 13.31 -22.68 5.90
CA ARG A 79 11.90 -22.44 6.24
C ARG A 79 11.64 -22.59 7.74
N GLU A 80 12.12 -23.66 8.34
CA GLU A 80 11.85 -23.99 9.74
C GLU A 80 12.50 -22.94 10.65
N GLN A 81 13.73 -22.53 10.30
CA GLN A 81 14.43 -21.47 10.99
C GLN A 81 13.70 -20.11 10.88
N LEU A 82 13.21 -19.75 9.70
CA LEU A 82 12.46 -18.50 9.50
C LEU A 82 11.16 -18.49 10.29
N LEU A 83 10.43 -19.61 10.32
CA LEU A 83 9.20 -19.76 11.08
C LEU A 83 9.47 -19.52 12.58
N ALA A 84 10.49 -20.18 13.14
CA ALA A 84 10.86 -20.02 14.53
C ALA A 84 11.22 -18.55 14.87
N ILE A 85 12.03 -17.91 14.03
CA ILE A 85 12.43 -16.50 14.22
C ILE A 85 11.21 -15.56 14.14
N ALA A 86 10.32 -15.78 13.17
CA ALA A 86 9.13 -14.94 12.98
C ALA A 86 8.17 -15.05 14.18
N LEU A 87 7.98 -16.26 14.72
CA LEU A 87 7.19 -16.47 15.93
C LEU A 87 7.82 -15.77 17.14
N ASP A 88 9.13 -15.94 17.35
CA ASP A 88 9.85 -15.29 18.45
C ASP A 88 9.84 -13.75 18.34
N ALA A 89 9.85 -13.22 17.11
CA ALA A 89 9.76 -11.80 16.82
C ALA A 89 8.33 -11.23 16.94
N GLY A 90 7.32 -12.08 17.13
CA GLY A 90 5.92 -11.68 17.25
C GLY A 90 5.27 -11.31 15.90
N ALA A 91 5.61 -12.01 14.83
CA ALA A 91 4.93 -11.84 13.54
C ALA A 91 3.47 -12.31 13.64
N ASP A 92 2.55 -11.51 13.11
CA ASP A 92 1.12 -11.82 13.13
C ASP A 92 0.73 -12.93 12.12
N ASP A 93 1.45 -13.01 11.00
CA ASP A 93 1.19 -13.98 9.92
C ASP A 93 2.47 -14.29 9.11
N ILE A 94 2.52 -15.48 8.52
CA ILE A 94 3.62 -15.96 7.69
C ILE A 94 3.03 -16.58 6.42
N ILE A 95 3.28 -15.96 5.28
CA ILE A 95 2.72 -16.36 4.00
C ILE A 95 3.80 -17.07 3.19
N GLU A 96 3.55 -18.33 2.86
CA GLU A 96 4.39 -19.10 1.95
C GLU A 96 3.92 -18.96 0.51
N PRO A 97 4.83 -18.76 -0.47
CA PRO A 97 4.43 -18.73 -1.86
C PRO A 97 3.90 -20.13 -2.28
N PRO A 98 2.78 -20.20 -3.01
CA PRO A 98 2.14 -21.47 -3.37
C PRO A 98 2.94 -22.33 -4.36
N TYR A 99 4.05 -21.80 -4.91
CA TYR A 99 4.94 -22.49 -5.85
C TYR A 99 6.42 -22.35 -5.45
N ALA A 100 6.71 -22.49 -4.15
CA ALA A 100 8.07 -22.63 -3.65
C ALA A 100 8.68 -23.98 -4.07
#